data_AF-A0A1I2MWY2-F1
#
_entry.id   AF-A0A1I2MWY2-F1
#
_cell.length_a   1.000
_cell.length_b   1.000
_cell.length_c   1.000
_cell.angle_alpha   90.00
_cell.angle_beta   90.00
_cell.angle_gamma   90.00
#
_symmetry.space_group_name_H-M   'P 1'
#
loop_
_entity.id
_entity.type
_entity.pdbx_description
1 polymer ?
#
loop_
_entity_poly.entity_id
_entity_poly.type
_entity_poly.pdbx_seq_one_letter_code
_entity_poly.pdbx_strand_id
1 'polypeptide(L)'
;MPIKIPQLLPAREILENENIFVMDENRAITQDIRPLNILILNLMPEKEMEETQLLRHLSNTPLQVNVSFMKTATHQSKNTSHLHLDQFYTVFDEVKHKKFDGLIITGAPVERLPFSEVDYWEELTEIMHWADSHVTSTLHICWGAQAALYYHFGIDKILYPEKLSGVFAHTLYSPKEKLLRGFDDVFFAPHSRYTDVDRKALALHPEIHVLSGSEEAGPFILMANHGKQIMITGHLEYDTGTLATEYQRDLKKGINPSLPKHYFPSDNPERQPLNIWRSHAHLLFSNWLNYYVYQETPYQWD
;
A
#
# COMPACT_ATOMS: atom_id res chain seq x y z
N MET A 1 -14.44 -5.77 -13.79
CA MET A 1 -14.73 -6.63 -14.95
C MET A 1 -14.84 -5.75 -16.19
N PRO A 2 -14.12 -6.07 -17.27
CA PRO A 2 -14.14 -5.24 -18.48
C PRO A 2 -15.46 -5.36 -19.24
N ILE A 3 -15.76 -4.34 -20.03
CA ILE A 3 -16.93 -4.32 -20.91
C ILE A 3 -16.63 -5.12 -22.19
N LYS A 4 -17.60 -5.93 -22.61
CA LYS A 4 -17.60 -6.58 -23.92
C LYS A 4 -18.28 -5.63 -24.91
N ILE A 5 -17.57 -5.21 -25.94
CA ILE A 5 -18.12 -4.36 -27.02
C ILE A 5 -17.84 -4.99 -28.39
N PRO A 6 -18.68 -4.72 -29.41
CA PRO A 6 -18.44 -5.19 -30.76
C PRO A 6 -17.07 -4.75 -31.28
N GLN A 7 -16.39 -5.64 -32.02
CA GLN A 7 -15.01 -5.42 -32.48
C GLN A 7 -14.83 -4.13 -33.30
N LEU A 8 -15.85 -3.75 -34.07
CA LEU A 8 -15.84 -2.58 -34.96
C LEU A 8 -16.45 -1.32 -34.33
N LEU A 9 -16.73 -1.31 -33.02
CA LEU A 9 -17.26 -0.13 -32.36
C LEU A 9 -16.17 0.97 -32.31
N PRO A 10 -16.38 2.17 -32.89
CA PRO A 10 -15.36 3.22 -32.91
C PRO A 10 -14.88 3.67 -31.52
N ALA A 11 -15.74 3.52 -30.50
CA ALA A 11 -15.38 3.79 -29.11
C ALA A 11 -14.22 2.91 -28.61
N ARG A 12 -13.94 1.75 -29.24
CA ARG A 12 -12.85 0.86 -28.86
C ARG A 12 -11.50 1.57 -28.90
N GLU A 13 -11.18 2.24 -30.00
CA GLU A 13 -9.89 2.91 -30.18
C GLU A 13 -9.72 4.07 -29.19
N ILE A 14 -10.81 4.79 -28.91
CA ILE A 14 -10.82 5.87 -27.90
C ILE A 14 -10.54 5.30 -26.51
N LEU A 15 -11.27 4.26 -26.11
CA LEU A 15 -11.11 3.60 -24.81
C LEU A 15 -9.73 2.97 -24.64
N GLU A 16 -9.20 2.30 -25.67
CA GLU A 16 -7.86 1.71 -25.64
C GLU A 16 -6.77 2.81 -25.49
N ASN A 17 -6.93 3.96 -26.15
CA ASN A 17 -6.03 5.12 -25.99
C ASN A 17 -6.11 5.78 -24.59
N GLU A 18 -7.24 5.61 -23.90
CA GLU A 18 -7.45 6.00 -22.50
C GLU A 18 -7.03 4.91 -21.50
N ASN A 19 -6.35 3.86 -21.95
CA ASN A 19 -5.95 2.68 -21.15
C ASN A 19 -7.13 1.96 -20.49
N ILE A 20 -8.33 2.10 -21.05
CA ILE A 20 -9.51 1.34 -20.66
C ILE A 20 -9.47 0.00 -21.36
N PHE A 21 -9.24 -1.06 -20.58
CA PHE A 21 -9.24 -2.42 -21.10
C PHE A 21 -10.60 -2.81 -21.69
N VAL A 22 -10.62 -2.98 -23.01
CA VAL A 22 -11.75 -3.51 -23.77
C VAL A 22 -11.47 -4.99 -24.06
N MET A 23 -12.41 -5.86 -23.72
CA MET A 23 -12.25 -7.28 -23.93
C MET A 23 -12.81 -7.70 -25.29
N ASP A 24 -11.98 -8.38 -26.08
CA ASP A 24 -12.41 -9.07 -27.29
C ASP A 24 -13.36 -10.23 -26.93
N GLU A 25 -14.36 -10.49 -27.78
CA GLU A 25 -15.35 -11.54 -27.54
C GLU A 25 -14.73 -12.92 -27.34
N ASN A 26 -13.59 -13.19 -27.99
CA ASN A 26 -12.89 -14.47 -27.89
C ASN A 26 -12.18 -14.64 -26.55
N ARG A 27 -11.61 -13.55 -26.00
CA ARG A 27 -10.89 -13.57 -24.71
C ARG A 27 -11.85 -13.69 -23.52
N ALA A 28 -13.07 -13.19 -23.65
CA ALA A 28 -14.11 -13.30 -22.64
C ALA A 28 -14.58 -14.75 -22.39
N ILE A 29 -14.44 -15.63 -23.38
CA ILE A 29 -14.90 -17.03 -23.32
C ILE A 29 -13.85 -17.93 -22.63
N THR A 30 -12.58 -17.53 -22.59
CA THR A 30 -11.46 -18.32 -22.06
C THR A 30 -10.95 -17.83 -20.69
N GLN A 31 -11.65 -16.89 -20.04
CA GLN A 31 -11.24 -16.42 -18.71
C GLN A 31 -11.61 -17.44 -17.64
N ASP A 32 -10.61 -18.17 -17.16
CA ASP A 32 -10.73 -18.87 -15.89
C ASP A 32 -10.44 -17.88 -14.74
N ILE A 33 -11.43 -17.72 -13.86
CA ILE A 33 -11.31 -16.91 -12.64
C ILE A 33 -11.04 -17.87 -11.49
N ARG A 34 -9.89 -17.72 -10.83
CA ARG A 34 -9.57 -18.42 -9.58
C ARG A 34 -9.50 -17.44 -8.40
N PRO A 35 -9.67 -17.92 -7.15
CA PRO A 35 -9.39 -17.12 -5.98
C PRO A 35 -7.95 -16.59 -6.00
N LEU A 36 -7.78 -15.35 -5.58
CA LEU A 36 -6.47 -14.72 -5.38
C LEU A 36 -5.96 -15.04 -3.99
N ASN A 37 -4.68 -15.36 -3.84
CA ASN A 37 -4.00 -15.54 -2.56
C ASN A 37 -3.14 -14.31 -2.25
N ILE A 38 -3.52 -13.56 -1.23
CA ILE A 38 -2.82 -12.36 -0.77
C ILE A 38 -2.18 -12.64 0.59
N LEU A 39 -0.87 -12.42 0.68
CA LEU A 39 -0.15 -12.44 1.94
C LEU A 39 -0.06 -11.01 2.50
N ILE A 40 -0.24 -10.83 3.81
CA ILE A 40 -0.06 -9.54 4.47
C ILE A 40 0.99 -9.71 5.57
N LEU A 41 2.18 -9.16 5.35
CA LEU A 41 3.17 -8.98 6.41
C LEU A 41 2.78 -7.74 7.22
N ASN A 42 2.06 -7.98 8.31
CA ASN A 42 1.60 -6.92 9.19
C ASN A 42 2.71 -6.59 10.20
N LEU A 43 3.34 -5.42 10.06
CA LEU A 43 4.38 -4.90 10.96
C LEU A 43 3.85 -3.84 11.93
N MET A 44 2.56 -3.50 11.84
CA MET A 44 1.93 -2.47 12.68
C MET A 44 1.80 -2.95 14.13
N PRO A 45 1.87 -2.04 15.11
CA PRO A 45 1.74 -2.41 16.52
C PRO A 45 0.31 -2.84 16.86
N GLU A 46 -0.70 -2.17 16.30
CA GLU A 46 -2.12 -2.49 16.51
C GLU A 46 -2.62 -3.41 15.39
N LYS A 47 -2.28 -4.71 15.51
CA LYS A 47 -2.51 -5.71 14.46
C LYS A 47 -3.97 -5.78 13.97
N GLU A 48 -4.91 -5.93 14.89
CA GLU A 48 -6.36 -6.06 14.60
C GLU A 48 -6.93 -4.82 13.89
N MET A 49 -6.43 -3.62 14.22
CA MET A 49 -6.84 -2.39 13.56
C MET A 49 -6.38 -2.38 12.10
N GLU A 50 -5.11 -2.69 11.86
CA GLU A 50 -4.52 -2.77 10.52
C GLU A 50 -5.18 -3.87 9.68
N GLU A 51 -5.45 -5.03 10.27
CA GLU A 51 -6.20 -6.14 9.64
C GLU A 51 -7.57 -5.64 9.14
N THR A 52 -8.32 -4.98 10.00
CA THR A 52 -9.66 -4.47 9.66
C THR A 52 -9.59 -3.43 8.54
N GLN A 53 -8.62 -2.52 8.59
CA GLN A 53 -8.41 -1.48 7.59
C GLN A 53 -8.12 -2.08 6.21
N LEU A 54 -7.14 -2.99 6.12
CA LEU A 54 -6.78 -3.62 4.85
C LEU A 54 -7.90 -4.53 4.31
N LEU A 55 -8.49 -5.36 5.16
CA LEU A 55 -9.58 -6.27 4.74
C LEU A 55 -10.80 -5.51 4.21
N ARG A 56 -11.09 -4.31 4.73
CA ARG A 56 -12.18 -3.45 4.22
C ARG A 56 -11.95 -3.02 2.77
N HIS A 57 -10.71 -2.76 2.39
CA HIS A 57 -10.38 -2.38 1.02
C HIS A 57 -10.23 -3.58 0.10
N LEU A 58 -9.64 -4.67 0.58
CA LEU A 58 -9.49 -5.93 -0.18
C LEU A 58 -10.83 -6.64 -0.44
N SER A 59 -11.86 -6.38 0.35
CA SER A 59 -13.21 -6.93 0.15
C SER A 59 -14.04 -6.19 -0.90
N ASN A 60 -13.60 -5.02 -1.38
CA ASN A 60 -14.35 -4.23 -2.35
C ASN A 60 -14.02 -4.62 -3.81
N THR A 61 -14.16 -5.90 -4.12
CA THR A 61 -13.93 -6.47 -5.45
C THR A 61 -14.86 -7.67 -5.69
N PRO A 62 -15.30 -7.94 -6.93
CA PRO A 62 -16.03 -9.18 -7.24
C PRO A 62 -15.13 -10.43 -7.25
N LEU A 63 -13.81 -10.26 -7.17
CA LEU A 63 -12.86 -11.38 -7.13
C LEU A 63 -12.86 -12.03 -5.75
N GLN A 64 -12.77 -13.35 -5.68
CA GLN A 64 -12.55 -14.04 -4.41
C GLN A 64 -11.10 -13.81 -3.97
N VAL A 65 -10.88 -13.33 -2.75
CA VAL A 65 -9.56 -13.06 -2.18
C VAL A 65 -9.38 -13.88 -0.89
N ASN A 66 -8.43 -14.81 -0.92
CA ASN A 66 -7.94 -15.52 0.24
C ASN A 66 -6.80 -14.71 0.87
N VAL A 67 -6.96 -14.30 2.12
CA VAL A 67 -5.95 -13.53 2.85
C VAL A 67 -5.26 -14.41 3.88
N SER A 68 -3.94 -14.35 3.93
CA SER A 68 -3.11 -14.93 5.00
C SER A 68 -2.30 -13.82 5.66
N PHE A 69 -2.22 -13.83 6.99
CA PHE A 69 -1.41 -12.87 7.74
C PHE A 69 -0.08 -13.50 8.15
N MET A 70 1.01 -12.77 7.95
CA MET A 70 2.36 -13.14 8.34
C MET A 70 2.89 -12.17 9.39
N LYS A 71 3.56 -12.72 10.40
CA LYS A 71 4.37 -11.97 11.39
C LYS A 71 5.82 -12.35 11.21
N THR A 72 6.72 -11.44 11.58
CA THR A 72 8.13 -11.76 11.78
C THR A 72 8.28 -12.73 12.95
N ALA A 73 9.08 -13.78 12.80
CA ALA A 73 9.35 -14.76 13.84
C ALA A 73 10.19 -14.18 14.99
N THR A 74 11.05 -13.22 14.67
CA THR A 74 12.03 -12.65 15.61
C THR A 74 11.44 -11.59 16.56
N HIS A 75 10.39 -10.88 16.13
CA HIS A 75 9.83 -9.76 16.89
C HIS A 75 8.65 -10.18 17.79
N GLN A 76 8.69 -9.75 19.06
CA GLN A 76 7.59 -9.94 20.00
C GLN A 76 6.64 -8.73 20.00
N SER A 77 5.40 -8.92 19.50
CA SER A 77 4.37 -7.89 19.59
C SER A 77 4.02 -7.58 21.04
N LYS A 78 4.01 -6.30 21.40
CA LYS A 78 3.69 -5.83 22.76
C LYS A 78 2.21 -5.50 22.95
N ASN A 79 1.49 -5.24 21.86
CA ASN A 79 0.13 -4.68 21.89
C ASN A 79 -0.94 -5.66 21.40
N THR A 80 -0.57 -6.91 21.09
CA THR A 80 -1.48 -7.92 20.54
C THR A 80 -1.40 -9.19 21.38
N SER A 81 -2.55 -9.82 21.62
CA SER A 81 -2.62 -11.09 22.32
C SER A 81 -1.81 -12.18 21.60
N HIS A 82 -1.02 -12.95 22.34
CA HIS A 82 -0.34 -14.13 21.80
C HIS A 82 -1.33 -15.11 21.17
N LEU A 83 -2.51 -15.29 21.76
CA LEU A 83 -3.54 -16.20 21.23
C LEU A 83 -4.00 -15.78 19.83
N HIS A 84 -4.17 -14.48 19.58
CA HIS A 84 -4.54 -13.97 18.26
C HIS A 84 -3.44 -14.26 17.24
N LEU A 85 -2.19 -13.97 17.60
CA LEU A 85 -1.04 -14.21 16.74
C LEU A 85 -0.81 -15.69 16.46
N ASP A 86 -1.03 -16.58 17.41
CA ASP A 86 -0.82 -18.01 17.20
C ASP A 86 -1.94 -18.67 16.40
N GLN A 87 -3.16 -18.11 16.45
CA GLN A 87 -4.31 -18.64 15.73
C GLN A 87 -4.38 -18.13 14.27
N PHE A 88 -4.01 -16.87 14.02
CA PHE A 88 -4.30 -16.21 12.74
C PHE A 88 -3.06 -15.81 11.94
N TYR A 89 -1.86 -15.90 12.52
CA TYR A 89 -0.62 -15.55 11.82
C TYR A 89 0.26 -16.76 11.57
N THR A 90 0.85 -16.78 10.38
CA THR A 90 1.96 -17.66 10.00
C THR A 90 3.29 -16.92 10.13
N VAL A 91 4.39 -17.63 9.96
CA VAL A 91 5.75 -17.06 9.87
C VAL A 91 6.37 -17.39 8.51
N PHE A 92 7.42 -16.67 8.14
CA PHE A 92 8.04 -16.82 6.82
C PHE A 92 8.44 -18.27 6.49
N ASP A 93 9.02 -18.99 7.45
CA ASP A 93 9.42 -20.39 7.26
C ASP A 93 8.30 -21.34 6.81
N GLU A 94 7.06 -21.05 7.20
CA GLU A 94 5.88 -21.85 6.88
C GLU A 94 5.28 -21.53 5.49
N VAL A 95 5.68 -20.40 4.89
CA VAL A 95 5.13 -19.92 3.62
C VAL A 95 6.17 -19.75 2.51
N LYS A 96 7.47 -19.80 2.82
CA LYS A 96 8.55 -19.61 1.84
C LYS A 96 8.54 -20.57 0.66
N HIS A 97 7.88 -21.73 0.78
CA HIS A 97 7.70 -22.72 -0.28
C HIS A 97 6.41 -22.53 -1.10
N LYS A 98 5.57 -21.55 -0.75
CA LYS A 98 4.32 -21.21 -1.44
C LYS A 98 4.55 -19.99 -2.34
N LYS A 99 3.58 -19.73 -3.21
CA LYS A 99 3.53 -18.52 -4.04
C LYS A 99 2.23 -17.76 -3.76
N PHE A 100 2.28 -16.43 -3.84
CA PHE A 100 1.16 -15.54 -3.53
C PHE A 100 0.93 -14.49 -4.60
N ASP A 101 -0.30 -14.36 -5.06
CA ASP A 101 -0.60 -13.46 -6.18
C ASP A 101 -0.26 -12.01 -5.81
N GLY A 102 -0.46 -11.64 -4.55
CA GLY A 102 0.00 -10.37 -4.02
C GLY A 102 0.55 -10.45 -2.60
N LEU A 103 1.43 -9.51 -2.26
CA LEU A 103 1.94 -9.30 -0.90
C LEU A 103 1.68 -7.85 -0.48
N ILE A 104 1.27 -7.63 0.76
CA ILE A 104 1.24 -6.31 1.38
C ILE A 104 2.25 -6.29 2.54
N ILE A 105 3.18 -5.33 2.53
CA ILE A 105 4.08 -5.07 3.65
C ILE A 105 3.67 -3.73 4.28
N THR A 106 3.17 -3.78 5.53
CA THR A 106 2.59 -2.61 6.18
C THR A 106 3.66 -1.68 6.77
N GLY A 107 3.21 -0.54 7.31
CA GLY A 107 4.07 0.36 8.07
C GLY A 107 4.56 -0.27 9.39
N ALA A 108 5.54 0.37 10.00
CA ALA A 108 6.09 -0.05 11.29
C ALA A 108 6.58 1.15 12.11
N PRO A 109 6.52 1.09 13.45
CA PRO A 109 6.89 2.20 14.32
C PRO A 109 8.41 2.24 14.59
N VAL A 110 9.23 2.04 13.55
CA VAL A 110 10.70 1.92 13.64
C VAL A 110 11.45 2.93 12.77
N GLU A 111 10.73 3.87 12.15
CA GLU A 111 11.25 4.80 11.14
C GLU A 111 12.44 5.69 11.60
N ARG A 112 12.60 5.91 12.90
CA ARG A 112 13.73 6.69 13.45
C ARG A 112 15.03 5.91 13.56
N LEU A 113 14.98 4.58 13.49
CA LEU A 113 16.17 3.73 13.50
C LEU A 113 16.78 3.69 12.09
N PRO A 114 18.11 3.62 11.94
CA PRO A 114 18.73 3.15 10.71
C PRO A 114 18.19 1.76 10.35
N PHE A 115 18.07 1.44 9.05
CA PHE A 115 17.52 0.15 8.63
C PHE A 115 18.28 -1.04 9.22
N SER A 116 19.62 -0.97 9.25
CA SER A 116 20.49 -1.99 9.83
C SER A 116 20.33 -2.19 11.35
N GLU A 117 19.67 -1.27 12.04
CA GLU A 117 19.41 -1.35 13.48
C GLU A 117 17.99 -1.84 13.80
N VAL A 118 17.16 -2.11 12.80
CA VAL A 118 15.84 -2.73 13.00
C VAL A 118 16.04 -4.22 13.30
N ASP A 119 15.42 -4.68 14.38
CA ASP A 119 15.62 -6.01 14.96
C ASP A 119 15.25 -7.16 14.01
N TYR A 120 14.24 -6.96 13.17
CA TYR A 120 13.82 -7.92 12.13
C TYR A 120 14.31 -7.53 10.72
N TRP A 121 15.34 -6.68 10.59
CA TRP A 121 15.79 -6.21 9.27
C TRP A 121 16.25 -7.35 8.36
N GLU A 122 17.09 -8.27 8.87
CA GLU A 122 17.57 -9.41 8.08
C GLU A 122 16.41 -10.28 7.59
N GLU A 123 15.47 -10.61 8.48
CA GLU A 123 14.25 -11.37 8.15
C GLU A 123 13.40 -10.64 7.09
N LEU A 124 13.25 -9.31 7.21
CA LEU A 124 12.52 -8.51 6.23
C LEU A 124 13.21 -8.51 4.87
N THR A 125 14.54 -8.43 4.81
CA THR A 125 15.27 -8.52 3.54
C THR A 125 15.15 -9.88 2.89
N GLU A 126 15.10 -10.97 3.68
CA GLU A 126 14.85 -12.32 3.16
C GLU A 126 13.45 -12.43 2.56
N ILE A 127 12.43 -11.88 3.22
CA ILE A 127 11.05 -11.85 2.72
C ILE A 127 10.95 -11.03 1.43
N MET A 128 11.57 -9.83 1.38
CA MET A 128 11.57 -9.00 0.17
C MET A 128 12.28 -9.68 -1.00
N HIS A 129 13.41 -10.36 -0.73
CA HIS A 129 14.10 -11.16 -1.74
C HIS A 129 13.23 -12.31 -2.27
N TRP A 130 12.58 -13.04 -1.37
CA TRP A 130 11.69 -14.14 -1.73
C TRP A 130 10.51 -13.67 -2.59
N ALA A 131 9.95 -12.50 -2.25
CA ALA A 131 8.84 -11.90 -2.99
C ALA A 131 9.19 -11.65 -4.46
N ASP A 132 10.47 -11.40 -4.79
CA ASP A 132 10.91 -11.21 -6.17
C ASP A 132 10.71 -12.45 -7.07
N SER A 133 10.52 -13.64 -6.52
CA SER A 133 10.29 -14.86 -7.31
C SER A 133 8.98 -15.59 -6.98
N HIS A 134 8.38 -15.30 -5.81
CA HIS A 134 7.21 -16.01 -5.30
C HIS A 134 5.95 -15.14 -5.20
N VAL A 135 6.06 -13.84 -5.52
CA VAL A 135 4.95 -12.90 -5.51
C VAL A 135 4.84 -12.18 -6.86
N THR A 136 3.61 -12.02 -7.38
CA THR A 136 3.40 -11.30 -8.65
C THR A 136 3.56 -9.78 -8.45
N SER A 137 2.88 -9.22 -7.44
CA SER A 137 2.97 -7.80 -7.10
C SER A 137 2.99 -7.58 -5.58
N THR A 138 3.91 -6.74 -5.11
CA THR A 138 4.05 -6.37 -3.70
C THR A 138 3.73 -4.90 -3.49
N LEU A 139 2.75 -4.63 -2.63
CA LEU A 139 2.36 -3.31 -2.17
C LEU A 139 3.01 -3.00 -0.82
N HIS A 140 3.79 -1.94 -0.75
CA HIS A 140 4.51 -1.52 0.44
C HIS A 140 3.91 -0.22 0.98
N ILE A 141 3.65 -0.14 2.28
CA ILE A 141 2.95 0.99 2.90
C ILE A 141 3.83 1.67 3.95
N CYS A 142 3.88 3.00 3.92
CA CYS A 142 4.61 3.88 4.84
C CYS A 142 6.07 3.45 5.04
N TRP A 143 6.46 2.97 6.23
CA TRP A 143 7.81 2.50 6.47
C TRP A 143 8.18 1.28 5.62
N GLY A 144 7.23 0.38 5.32
CA GLY A 144 7.45 -0.73 4.39
C GLY A 144 7.84 -0.24 3.00
N ALA A 145 7.28 0.88 2.54
CA ALA A 145 7.67 1.53 1.29
C ALA A 145 9.12 2.04 1.33
N GLN A 146 9.54 2.63 2.46
CA GLN A 146 10.92 3.07 2.64
C GLN A 146 11.89 1.90 2.72
N ALA A 147 11.52 0.81 3.39
CA ALA A 147 12.30 -0.43 3.46
C ALA A 147 12.55 -1.03 2.07
N ALA A 148 11.50 -1.08 1.23
CA ALA A 148 11.61 -1.57 -0.15
C ALA A 148 12.49 -0.65 -1.02
N LEU A 149 12.32 0.66 -0.89
CA LEU A 149 13.16 1.65 -1.59
C LEU A 149 14.64 1.51 -1.24
N TYR A 150 14.93 1.29 0.04
CA TYR A 150 16.29 1.11 0.51
C TYR A 150 16.87 -0.24 0.06
N TYR A 151 16.14 -1.34 0.27
CA TYR A 151 16.63 -2.68 -0.03
C TYR A 151 16.82 -2.94 -1.53
N HIS A 152 15.82 -2.60 -2.36
CA HIS A 152 15.88 -2.90 -3.79
C HIS A 152 16.64 -1.86 -4.60
N PHE A 153 16.64 -0.59 -4.16
CA PHE A 153 17.10 0.54 -4.97
C PHE A 153 18.17 1.40 -4.30
N GLY A 154 18.58 1.06 -3.06
CA GLY A 154 19.60 1.81 -2.32
C GLY A 154 19.19 3.24 -1.95
N ILE A 155 17.89 3.55 -1.97
CA ILE A 155 17.39 4.89 -1.63
C ILE A 155 17.10 4.95 -0.13
N ASP A 156 17.93 5.71 0.59
CA ASP A 156 17.78 5.90 2.03
C ASP A 156 16.65 6.88 2.38
N LYS A 157 16.25 6.83 3.65
CA LYS A 157 15.24 7.71 4.24
C LYS A 157 15.90 8.93 4.90
N ILE A 158 15.23 10.07 4.79
CA ILE A 158 15.60 11.32 5.45
C ILE A 158 14.72 11.53 6.68
N LEU A 159 15.31 11.97 7.78
CA LEU A 159 14.58 12.30 9.00
C LEU A 159 14.07 13.74 8.93
N TYR A 160 12.77 13.93 9.20
CA TYR A 160 12.18 15.24 9.34
C TYR A 160 12.41 15.83 10.74
N PRO A 161 12.55 17.17 10.83
CA PRO A 161 12.62 17.85 12.13
C PRO A 161 11.38 17.63 13.00
N GLU A 162 10.22 17.54 12.36
CA GLU A 162 8.92 17.35 13.01
C GLU A 162 8.12 16.25 12.30
N LYS A 163 7.15 15.64 13.01
CA LYS A 163 6.28 14.61 12.42
C LYS A 163 5.45 15.24 11.30
N LEU A 164 5.47 14.63 10.12
CA LEU A 164 4.46 14.86 9.10
C LEU A 164 3.20 14.08 9.50
N SER A 165 2.18 14.78 10.00
CA SER A 165 0.91 14.21 10.43
C SER A 165 -0.24 15.03 9.88
N GLY A 166 -1.16 14.42 9.13
CA GLY A 166 -2.29 15.11 8.53
C GLY A 166 -2.84 14.43 7.29
N VAL A 167 -3.73 15.14 6.59
CA VAL A 167 -4.32 14.73 5.30
C VAL A 167 -3.90 15.73 4.25
N PHE A 168 -3.16 15.30 3.23
CA PHE A 168 -2.52 16.21 2.28
C PHE A 168 -3.08 16.04 0.88
N ALA A 169 -3.15 17.14 0.12
CA ALA A 169 -3.48 17.12 -1.29
C ALA A 169 -2.30 16.58 -2.11
N HIS A 170 -2.60 15.73 -3.09
CA HIS A 170 -1.66 15.09 -3.99
C HIS A 170 -2.09 15.31 -5.44
N THR A 171 -1.13 15.48 -6.32
CA THR A 171 -1.33 15.62 -7.77
C THR A 171 -0.86 14.36 -8.49
N LEU A 172 -1.61 13.93 -9.50
CA LEU A 172 -1.20 12.85 -10.39
C LEU A 172 -0.13 13.33 -11.38
N TYR A 173 0.93 12.53 -11.55
CA TYR A 173 1.95 12.77 -12.57
C TYR A 173 1.81 11.82 -13.76
N SER A 174 1.18 10.66 -13.55
CA SER A 174 1.02 9.60 -14.54
C SER A 174 -0.44 9.14 -14.65
N PRO A 175 -1.36 9.98 -15.19
CA PRO A 175 -2.81 9.69 -15.20
C PRO A 175 -3.18 8.47 -16.04
N LYS A 176 -2.28 8.01 -16.92
CA LYS A 176 -2.47 6.80 -17.75
C LYS A 176 -2.10 5.51 -17.02
N GLU A 177 -1.46 5.57 -15.86
CA GLU A 177 -1.06 4.36 -15.14
C GLU A 177 -2.28 3.60 -14.64
N LYS A 178 -2.33 2.27 -14.86
CA LYS A 178 -3.51 1.45 -14.52
C LYS A 178 -3.84 1.51 -13.02
N LEU A 179 -2.82 1.66 -12.17
CA LEU A 179 -2.95 1.79 -10.72
C LEU A 179 -3.79 3.02 -10.33
N LEU A 180 -3.69 4.10 -11.10
CA LEU A 180 -4.32 5.39 -10.83
C LEU A 180 -5.64 5.58 -11.59
N ARG A 181 -6.13 4.54 -12.26
CA ARG A 181 -7.36 4.63 -13.04
C ARG A 181 -8.53 5.10 -12.17
N GLY A 182 -9.18 6.18 -12.60
CA GLY A 182 -10.33 6.78 -11.90
C GLY A 182 -9.97 7.71 -10.75
N PHE A 183 -8.68 7.93 -10.46
CA PHE A 183 -8.27 8.98 -9.54
C PHE A 183 -8.57 10.35 -10.15
N ASP A 184 -9.03 11.27 -9.31
CA ASP A 184 -9.06 12.70 -9.63
C ASP A 184 -7.63 13.26 -9.79
N ASP A 185 -7.48 14.29 -10.63
CA ASP A 185 -6.20 14.98 -10.87
C ASP A 185 -5.56 15.47 -9.55
N VAL A 186 -6.40 15.89 -8.60
CA VAL A 186 -6.02 16.22 -7.24
C VAL A 186 -6.85 15.40 -6.26
N PHE A 187 -6.18 14.73 -5.33
CA PHE A 187 -6.81 13.88 -4.34
C PHE A 187 -6.13 13.97 -2.98
N PHE A 188 -6.76 13.42 -1.95
CA PHE A 188 -6.27 13.54 -0.57
C PHE A 188 -5.81 12.20 -0.03
N ALA A 189 -4.71 12.20 0.74
CA ALA A 189 -4.22 11.01 1.42
C ALA A 189 -3.64 11.35 2.81
N PRO A 190 -3.89 10.51 3.83
CA PRO A 190 -3.26 10.64 5.15
C PRO A 190 -1.75 10.36 5.10
N HIS A 191 -0.98 11.09 5.89
CA HIS A 191 0.42 10.79 6.20
C HIS A 191 0.64 10.88 7.71
N SER A 192 1.44 9.97 8.27
CA SER A 192 1.81 9.95 9.68
C SER A 192 3.21 9.36 9.87
N ARG A 193 4.25 10.18 9.69
CA ARG A 193 5.65 9.72 9.66
C ARG A 193 6.65 10.80 10.06
N TYR A 194 7.77 10.39 10.64
CA TYR A 194 8.96 11.19 10.92
C TYR A 194 10.01 11.13 9.82
N THR A 195 9.94 10.18 8.89
CA THR A 195 10.91 10.09 7.79
C THR A 195 10.23 10.19 6.44
N ASP A 196 11.01 10.57 5.42
CA ASP A 196 10.61 10.54 4.01
C ASP A 196 11.70 9.88 3.15
N VAL A 197 11.41 9.69 1.88
CA VAL A 197 12.36 9.24 0.86
C VAL A 197 13.28 10.39 0.45
N ASP A 198 14.58 10.12 0.24
CA ASP A 198 15.46 11.11 -0.38
C ASP A 198 15.01 11.43 -1.82
N ARG A 199 14.41 12.61 -1.99
CA ARG A 199 13.87 13.08 -3.28
C ARG A 199 14.92 13.21 -4.36
N LYS A 200 16.17 13.55 -4.02
CA LYS A 200 17.26 13.69 -5.00
C LYS A 200 17.71 12.32 -5.48
N ALA A 201 17.89 11.38 -4.56
CA ALA A 201 18.21 10.00 -4.91
C ALA A 201 17.10 9.38 -5.77
N LEU A 202 15.83 9.59 -5.38
CA LEU A 202 14.67 9.14 -6.11
C LEU A 202 14.59 9.69 -7.54
N ALA A 203 14.81 11.00 -7.72
CA ALA A 203 14.77 11.62 -9.05
C ALA A 203 15.87 11.13 -10.01
N LEU A 204 16.95 10.56 -9.46
CA LEU A 204 18.07 10.02 -10.23
C LEU A 204 17.93 8.52 -10.52
N HIS A 205 16.90 7.84 -9.97
CA HIS A 205 16.74 6.40 -10.11
C HIS A 205 15.81 6.05 -11.30
N PRO A 206 16.34 5.52 -12.42
CA PRO A 206 15.57 5.37 -13.66
C PRO A 206 14.48 4.30 -13.60
N GLU A 207 14.60 3.32 -12.69
CA GLU A 207 13.65 2.22 -12.56
C GLU A 207 12.42 2.55 -11.71
N ILE A 208 12.41 3.71 -11.02
CA ILE A 208 11.30 4.11 -10.16
C ILE A 208 10.53 5.24 -10.81
N HIS A 209 9.24 4.99 -11.01
CA HIS A 209 8.29 5.97 -11.52
C HIS A 209 7.51 6.58 -10.35
N VAL A 210 7.63 7.90 -10.17
CA VAL A 210 6.79 8.65 -9.23
C VAL A 210 5.45 8.91 -9.91
N LEU A 211 4.39 8.28 -9.43
CA LEU A 211 3.05 8.35 -10.03
C LEU A 211 2.22 9.51 -9.47
N SER A 212 2.45 9.88 -8.21
CA SER A 212 1.83 11.04 -7.57
C SER A 212 2.69 11.60 -6.44
N GLY A 213 2.42 12.85 -6.06
CA GLY A 213 3.08 13.48 -4.93
C GLY A 213 2.33 14.72 -4.44
N SER A 214 2.78 15.24 -3.32
CA SER A 214 2.28 16.44 -2.66
C SER A 214 3.39 17.47 -2.54
N GLU A 215 3.07 18.75 -2.69
CA GLU A 215 4.02 19.82 -2.38
C GLU A 215 4.43 19.76 -0.90
N GLU A 216 3.47 19.52 0.01
CA GLU A 216 3.68 19.44 1.45
C GLU A 216 4.18 18.07 1.92
N ALA A 217 3.59 16.98 1.41
CA ALA A 217 3.89 15.63 1.88
C ALA A 217 4.91 14.86 1.01
N GLY A 218 5.33 15.38 -0.14
CA GLY A 218 6.34 14.74 -0.98
C GLY A 218 5.85 13.58 -1.85
N PRO A 219 6.78 12.74 -2.34
CA PRO A 219 6.45 11.58 -3.17
C PRO A 219 5.47 10.66 -2.43
N PHE A 220 4.43 10.19 -3.11
CA PHE A 220 3.36 9.43 -2.47
C PHE A 220 3.18 8.03 -3.06
N ILE A 221 2.74 7.92 -4.32
CA ILE A 221 2.61 6.63 -5.00
C ILE A 221 3.80 6.49 -5.94
N LEU A 222 4.55 5.41 -5.76
CA LEU A 222 5.72 5.06 -6.55
C LEU A 222 5.57 3.65 -7.08
N MET A 223 6.14 3.39 -8.25
CA MET A 223 6.08 2.09 -8.88
C MET A 223 7.42 1.76 -9.54
N ALA A 224 7.86 0.51 -9.40
CA ALA A 224 9.05 -0.02 -10.05
C ALA A 224 8.75 -1.38 -10.69
N ASN A 225 9.62 -1.78 -11.64
CA ASN A 225 9.58 -3.08 -12.30
C ASN A 225 8.18 -3.46 -12.80
N HIS A 226 7.54 -2.54 -13.52
CA HIS A 226 6.21 -2.72 -14.10
C HIS A 226 5.10 -3.08 -13.08
N GLY A 227 5.23 -2.59 -11.83
CA GLY A 227 4.23 -2.80 -10.78
C GLY A 227 4.45 -4.06 -9.96
N LYS A 228 5.59 -4.73 -10.14
CA LYS A 228 6.06 -5.77 -9.22
C LYS A 228 6.30 -5.21 -7.82
N GLN A 229 6.87 -4.00 -7.72
CA GLN A 229 6.96 -3.27 -6.46
C GLN A 229 6.19 -1.95 -6.58
N ILE A 230 5.21 -1.77 -5.70
CA ILE A 230 4.45 -0.52 -5.55
C ILE A 230 4.70 -0.01 -4.13
N MET A 231 5.04 1.27 -3.99
CA MET A 231 5.38 1.89 -2.72
C MET A 231 4.46 3.09 -2.47
N ILE A 232 3.76 3.06 -1.34
CA ILE A 232 2.82 4.08 -0.88
C ILE A 232 3.39 4.69 0.39
N THR A 233 3.85 5.94 0.36
CA THR A 233 4.55 6.54 1.52
C THR A 233 3.60 7.09 2.60
N GLY A 234 2.30 7.14 2.31
CA GLY A 234 1.24 7.52 3.25
C GLY A 234 0.32 6.34 3.58
N HIS A 235 -0.88 6.65 4.08
CA HIS A 235 -1.80 5.69 4.67
C HIS A 235 -3.23 5.83 4.14
N LEU A 236 -3.49 5.37 2.91
CA LEU A 236 -4.84 5.41 2.33
C LEU A 236 -5.81 4.44 3.02
N GLU A 237 -5.29 3.40 3.66
CA GLU A 237 -6.03 2.40 4.42
C GLU A 237 -6.60 2.92 5.75
N TYR A 238 -6.15 4.08 6.23
CA TYR A 238 -6.58 4.60 7.52
C TYR A 238 -8.08 4.86 7.59
N ASP A 239 -8.66 4.44 8.71
CA ASP A 239 -10.00 4.84 9.12
C ASP A 239 -10.08 6.32 9.46
N THR A 240 -11.29 6.87 9.37
CA THR A 240 -11.58 8.29 9.61
C THR A 240 -11.04 8.79 10.96
N GLY A 241 -10.96 7.93 11.97
CA GLY A 241 -10.54 8.27 13.33
C GLY A 241 -9.07 7.99 13.65
N THR A 242 -8.30 7.36 12.75
CA THR A 242 -6.97 6.84 13.08
C THR A 242 -6.00 7.94 13.55
N LEU A 243 -5.88 9.04 12.80
CA LEU A 243 -5.02 10.17 13.20
C LEU A 243 -5.47 10.83 14.50
N ALA A 244 -6.77 10.81 14.82
CA ALA A 244 -7.28 11.30 16.10
C ALA A 244 -6.84 10.40 17.25
N THR A 245 -6.95 9.08 17.07
CA THR A 245 -6.47 8.09 18.05
C THR A 245 -4.97 8.25 18.31
N GLU A 246 -4.17 8.41 17.25
CA GLU A 246 -2.73 8.65 17.38
C GLU A 246 -2.42 9.94 18.13
N TYR A 247 -3.07 11.05 17.77
CA TYR A 247 -2.91 12.34 18.43
C TYR A 247 -3.22 12.25 19.93
N GLN A 248 -4.35 11.62 20.29
CA GLN A 248 -4.76 11.44 21.69
C GLN A 248 -3.82 10.50 22.46
N ARG A 249 -3.34 9.43 21.81
CA ARG A 249 -2.34 8.51 22.40
C ARG A 249 -1.05 9.26 22.72
N ASP A 250 -0.56 10.07 21.79
CA ASP A 250 0.73 10.76 21.91
C ASP A 250 0.63 11.90 22.94
N LEU A 251 -0.52 12.58 23.05
CA LEU A 251 -0.82 13.50 24.17
C LEU A 251 -0.76 12.79 25.53
N LYS A 252 -1.40 11.62 25.67
CA LYS A 252 -1.37 10.83 26.91
C LYS A 252 0.03 10.36 27.30
N LYS A 253 0.93 10.20 26.32
CA LYS A 253 2.35 9.88 26.54
C LYS A 253 3.21 11.10 26.91
N GLY A 254 2.63 12.31 26.93
CA GLY A 254 3.36 13.55 27.22
C GLY A 254 4.24 14.05 26.06
N ILE A 255 4.03 13.54 24.84
CA ILE A 255 4.81 13.92 23.65
C ILE A 255 4.42 15.31 23.14
N ASN A 256 3.22 15.79 23.47
CA ASN A 256 2.66 17.07 23.03
C ASN A 256 2.75 17.26 21.49
N PRO A 257 2.19 16.33 20.70
CA PRO A 257 2.22 16.43 19.24
C PRO A 257 1.46 17.65 18.73
N SER A 258 1.87 18.18 17.58
CA SER A 258 1.07 19.11 16.79
C SER A 258 -0.23 18.45 16.33
N LEU A 259 -1.28 19.26 16.15
CA LEU A 259 -2.52 18.77 15.54
C LEU A 259 -2.24 18.23 14.13
N PRO A 260 -2.86 17.10 13.72
CA PRO A 260 -2.77 16.62 12.35
C PRO A 260 -3.32 17.68 11.38
N LYS A 261 -2.50 18.07 10.39
CA LYS A 261 -2.85 19.11 9.42
C LYS A 261 -4.05 18.70 8.56
N HIS A 262 -4.93 19.66 8.29
CA HIS A 262 -6.10 19.52 7.39
C HIS A 262 -7.04 18.34 7.72
N TYR A 263 -7.07 17.89 8.97
CA TYR A 263 -7.81 16.71 9.39
C TYR A 263 -9.05 17.06 10.21
N PHE A 264 -8.88 17.85 11.27
CA PHE A 264 -9.98 18.29 12.12
C PHE A 264 -10.69 19.51 11.53
N PRO A 265 -12.05 19.54 11.50
CA PRO A 265 -12.77 20.71 11.04
C PRO A 265 -12.44 21.95 11.88
N SER A 266 -11.95 23.01 11.23
CA SER A 266 -11.48 24.23 11.90
C SER A 266 -10.38 24.00 12.94
N ASP A 267 -9.53 22.98 12.74
CA ASP A 267 -8.44 22.58 13.63
C ASP A 267 -8.89 22.32 15.08
N ASN A 268 -10.13 21.85 15.25
CA ASN A 268 -10.70 21.54 16.56
C ASN A 268 -10.75 20.02 16.80
N PRO A 269 -9.93 19.45 17.71
CA PRO A 269 -9.88 18.01 17.98
C PRO A 269 -11.16 17.43 18.59
N GLU A 270 -12.09 18.27 19.07
CA GLU A 270 -13.40 17.86 19.57
C GLU A 270 -14.42 17.64 18.43
N ARG A 271 -14.10 18.04 17.20
CA ARG A 271 -14.97 17.85 16.04
C ARG A 271 -14.61 16.59 15.28
N GLN A 272 -15.64 15.87 14.82
CA GLN A 272 -15.45 14.66 14.05
C GLN A 272 -14.76 14.96 12.70
N PRO A 273 -13.62 14.30 12.39
CA PRO A 273 -12.92 14.47 11.13
C PRO A 273 -13.73 13.93 9.95
N LEU A 274 -13.48 14.51 8.77
CA LEU A 274 -14.09 14.06 7.51
C LEU A 274 -13.12 13.11 6.80
N ASN A 275 -13.64 11.99 6.31
CA ASN A 275 -12.86 11.11 5.46
C ASN A 275 -13.00 11.52 3.99
N ILE A 276 -12.03 12.30 3.55
CA ILE A 276 -11.91 12.85 2.19
C ILE A 276 -10.96 12.05 1.29
N TRP A 277 -10.46 10.90 1.77
CA TRP A 277 -9.53 10.03 1.02
C TRP A 277 -10.13 8.65 0.68
N ARG A 278 -11.30 8.31 1.24
CA ARG A 278 -11.95 7.00 1.10
C ARG A 278 -12.09 6.53 -0.35
N SER A 279 -12.48 7.42 -1.26
CA SER A 279 -12.64 7.12 -2.68
C SER A 279 -11.35 6.60 -3.30
N HIS A 280 -10.25 7.32 -3.09
CA HIS A 280 -8.95 7.00 -3.66
C HIS A 280 -8.31 5.79 -2.99
N ALA A 281 -8.62 5.55 -1.70
CA ALA A 281 -8.29 4.28 -1.05
C ALA A 281 -8.97 3.10 -1.76
N HIS A 282 -10.29 3.14 -1.95
CA HIS A 282 -10.99 2.06 -2.66
C HIS A 282 -10.48 1.87 -4.09
N LEU A 283 -10.21 2.96 -4.82
CA LEU A 283 -9.67 2.88 -6.18
C LEU A 283 -8.27 2.26 -6.19
N LEU A 284 -7.37 2.66 -5.27
CA LEU A 284 -6.01 2.10 -5.20
C LEU A 284 -6.03 0.58 -5.07
N PHE A 285 -6.71 0.07 -4.03
CA PHE A 285 -6.74 -1.36 -3.74
C PHE A 285 -7.49 -2.15 -4.82
N SER A 286 -8.57 -1.60 -5.38
CA SER A 286 -9.31 -2.23 -6.47
C SER A 286 -8.45 -2.32 -7.75
N ASN A 287 -7.76 -1.23 -8.10
CA ASN A 287 -6.88 -1.19 -9.27
C ASN A 287 -5.67 -2.11 -9.09
N TRP A 288 -5.05 -2.13 -7.90
CA TRP A 288 -3.95 -3.05 -7.58
C TRP A 288 -4.37 -4.51 -7.75
N LEU A 289 -5.46 -4.92 -7.08
CA LEU A 289 -5.99 -6.29 -7.18
C LEU A 289 -6.33 -6.69 -8.61
N ASN A 290 -6.91 -5.77 -9.39
CA ASN A 290 -7.35 -6.10 -10.74
C ASN A 290 -6.21 -6.11 -11.77
N TYR A 291 -5.37 -5.07 -11.77
CA TYR A 291 -4.42 -4.83 -12.86
C TYR A 291 -2.99 -5.30 -12.59
N TYR A 292 -2.62 -5.53 -11.32
CA TYR A 292 -1.25 -5.92 -10.95
C TYR A 292 -1.19 -7.27 -10.24
N VAL A 293 -2.32 -7.72 -9.69
CA VAL A 293 -2.46 -9.08 -9.15
C VAL A 293 -3.19 -9.94 -10.18
N TYR A 294 -4.52 -9.79 -10.32
CA TYR A 294 -5.34 -10.71 -11.09
C TYR A 294 -4.94 -10.89 -12.56
N GLN A 295 -4.69 -9.79 -13.27
CA GLN A 295 -4.40 -9.85 -14.72
C GLN A 295 -2.96 -10.25 -15.04
N GLU A 296 -2.05 -10.12 -14.09
CA GLU A 296 -0.61 -10.39 -14.28
C GLU A 296 -0.20 -11.74 -13.72
N THR A 297 -0.94 -12.28 -12.74
CA THR A 297 -0.64 -13.60 -12.21
C THR A 297 -1.07 -14.70 -13.18
N PRO A 298 -0.20 -15.68 -13.49
CA PRO A 298 -0.59 -16.82 -14.30
C PRO A 298 -1.67 -17.67 -13.60
N TYR A 299 -2.55 -18.27 -14.40
CA TYR A 299 -3.63 -19.10 -13.88
C TYR A 299 -3.09 -20.31 -13.10
N GLN A 300 -2.07 -20.98 -13.66
CA GLN A 300 -1.29 -22.03 -12.99
C GLN A 300 0.09 -21.50 -12.64
N TRP A 301 0.48 -21.71 -11.38
CA TRP A 301 1.78 -21.34 -10.88
C TRP A 301 2.55 -22.61 -10.53
N ASP A 302 3.38 -23.07 -11.45
CA ASP A 302 4.26 -24.25 -11.27
C ASP A 302 5.27 -24.01 -10.15
#